data_AF-A0A8C0Z903-F1
#
_entry.id   AF-A0A8C0Z903-F1
#
_cell.length_a   1.000
_cell.length_b   1.000
_cell.length_c   1.000
_cell.angle_alpha   90.00
_cell.angle_beta   90.00
_cell.angle_gamma   90.00
#
_symmetry.space_group_name_H-M   'P 1'
#
loop_
_entity.id
_entity.type
_entity.pdbx_description
1 polymer ?
#
loop_
_entity_poly.entity_id
_entity_poly.type
_entity_poly.pdbx_seq_one_letter_code
_entity_poly.pdbx_strand_id
1 'polypeptide(L)'
;CVHHKRVREEVIRRLLAAQHHGRLGHGGSAVDTEAVVALAFTCLERRKLVGTELAAELRAAAHGASRSMAEAQGPDGIIGNIYSTPWALQVFLATGACQTEPAFVQAMAALLENLEAFGTAATMAQVLPVLHGHSYLDIVRGGHAVVAVCPAPVPCTGLTLVPTTQLPREQLCAAVPRPDPHPPDPTVPPPRFHTQDTPQGPFLTQVLGLEARQEKRNYWQLLTAPNTPLQMGIADYRPQDGETLILRLSEW
;
A
#
# COMPACT_ATOMS: atom_id res chain seq x y z
N CYS A 1 6.54 18.29 -4.76
CA CYS A 1 7.41 18.61 -3.60
C CYS A 1 8.83 18.04 -3.76
N VAL A 2 9.03 16.73 -3.95
CA VAL A 2 10.37 16.09 -4.01
C VAL A 2 11.33 16.72 -5.03
N HIS A 3 10.82 17.19 -6.18
CA HIS A 3 11.62 17.94 -7.17
C HIS A 3 11.76 19.45 -6.89
N HIS A 4 11.56 19.90 -5.64
CA HIS A 4 11.57 21.32 -5.25
C HIS A 4 10.61 22.22 -6.03
N LYS A 5 9.53 21.65 -6.59
CA LYS A 5 8.47 22.41 -7.27
C LYS A 5 7.35 22.76 -6.30
N ARG A 6 6.92 24.02 -6.34
CA ARG A 6 5.81 24.57 -5.56
C ARG A 6 4.48 24.33 -6.28
N VAL A 7 3.43 24.21 -5.50
CA VAL A 7 2.03 24.19 -5.96
C VAL A 7 1.31 25.37 -5.34
N ARG A 8 0.18 25.77 -5.92
CA ARG A 8 -0.65 26.85 -5.35
C ARG A 8 -1.15 26.46 -3.97
N GLU A 9 -1.15 27.43 -3.05
CA GLU A 9 -1.58 27.22 -1.68
C GLU A 9 -3.04 26.70 -1.59
N GLU A 10 -3.92 27.16 -2.47
CA GLU A 10 -5.32 26.69 -2.53
C GLU A 10 -5.43 25.16 -2.67
N VAL A 11 -4.50 24.54 -3.41
CA VAL A 11 -4.49 23.09 -3.65
C VAL A 11 -4.11 22.36 -2.36
N ILE A 12 -3.13 22.91 -1.63
CA ILE A 12 -2.67 22.38 -0.35
C ILE A 12 -3.79 22.49 0.69
N ARG A 13 -4.47 23.65 0.76
CA ARG A 13 -5.56 23.87 1.71
C ARG A 13 -6.77 22.98 1.45
N ARG A 14 -7.08 22.66 0.18
CA ARG A 14 -8.12 21.65 -0.14
C ARG A 14 -7.77 20.27 0.42
N LEU A 15 -6.51 19.85 0.30
CA LEU A 15 -6.05 18.57 0.82
C LEU A 15 -6.07 18.55 2.35
N LEU A 16 -5.63 19.64 2.99
CA LEU A 16 -5.66 19.82 4.45
C LEU A 16 -7.10 19.76 4.98
N ALA A 17 -8.03 20.44 4.31
CA ALA A 17 -9.44 20.39 4.66
C ALA A 17 -10.04 18.98 4.48
N ALA A 18 -9.63 18.24 3.45
CA ALA A 18 -10.09 16.86 3.25
C ALA A 18 -9.61 15.93 4.38
N GLN A 19 -8.35 16.08 4.83
CA GLN A 19 -7.81 15.33 5.96
C GLN A 19 -8.55 15.67 7.26
N HIS A 20 -8.74 16.95 7.58
CA HIS A 20 -9.42 17.35 8.83
C HIS A 20 -10.86 16.85 8.94
N HIS A 21 -11.58 16.77 7.82
CA HIS A 21 -12.96 16.29 7.82
C HIS A 21 -13.09 14.77 7.67
N GLY A 22 -11.99 14.02 7.72
CA GLY A 22 -12.00 12.56 7.53
C GLY A 22 -12.51 12.13 6.14
N ARG A 23 -12.39 13.01 5.13
CA ARG A 23 -12.91 12.80 3.77
C ARG A 23 -11.88 12.18 2.82
N LEU A 24 -10.87 11.51 3.35
CA LEU A 24 -9.82 10.87 2.57
C LEU A 24 -10.17 9.45 2.11
N GLY A 25 -11.19 8.82 2.70
CA GLY A 25 -11.60 7.45 2.37
C GLY A 25 -13.02 7.35 1.82
N HIS A 26 -13.26 6.30 1.04
CA HIS A 26 -14.60 5.82 0.66
C HIS A 26 -14.60 4.29 0.82
N GLY A 27 -15.35 3.76 1.80
CA GLY A 27 -15.64 2.33 1.92
C GLY A 27 -14.46 1.34 2.03
N GLY A 28 -13.44 1.63 2.86
CA GLY A 28 -12.28 0.74 3.10
C GLY A 28 -11.24 1.38 4.06
N SER A 29 -10.08 0.74 4.24
CA SER A 29 -8.95 1.32 5.01
C SER A 29 -8.44 2.59 4.32
N ALA A 30 -8.63 3.75 4.94
CA ALA A 30 -8.16 5.04 4.43
C ALA A 30 -6.65 5.28 4.66
N VAL A 31 -5.96 4.32 5.29
CA VAL A 31 -4.57 4.43 5.74
C VAL A 31 -3.63 4.78 4.59
N ASP A 32 -3.76 4.13 3.43
CA ASP A 32 -2.91 4.39 2.27
C ASP A 32 -3.03 5.84 1.78
N THR A 33 -4.27 6.35 1.70
CA THR A 33 -4.52 7.72 1.25
C THR A 33 -4.03 8.72 2.28
N GLU A 34 -4.34 8.49 3.55
CA GLU A 34 -3.89 9.34 4.65
C GLU A 34 -2.36 9.39 4.73
N ALA A 35 -1.69 8.26 4.52
CA ALA A 35 -0.23 8.17 4.52
C ALA A 35 0.40 8.99 3.39
N VAL A 36 -0.13 8.87 2.17
CA VAL A 36 0.34 9.69 1.04
C VAL A 36 0.15 11.18 1.32
N VAL A 37 -0.97 11.57 1.94
CA VAL A 37 -1.21 12.97 2.34
C VAL A 37 -0.22 13.42 3.42
N ALA A 38 -0.02 12.63 4.46
CA ALA A 38 0.92 12.94 5.55
C ALA A 38 2.37 13.07 5.04
N LEU A 39 2.79 12.19 4.12
CA LEU A 39 4.08 12.29 3.44
C LEU A 39 4.18 13.57 2.61
N ALA A 40 3.12 13.94 1.88
CA ALA A 40 3.11 15.19 1.10
C ALA A 40 3.24 16.43 1.99
N PHE A 41 2.51 16.48 3.11
CA PHE A 41 2.59 17.57 4.09
C PHE A 41 3.98 17.68 4.72
N THR A 42 4.53 16.54 5.16
CA THR A 42 5.89 16.46 5.69
C THR A 42 6.92 16.94 4.67
N CYS A 43 6.75 16.58 3.39
CA CYS A 43 7.63 17.04 2.32
C CYS A 43 7.59 18.56 2.17
N LEU A 44 6.39 19.15 2.07
CA LEU A 44 6.20 20.59 1.84
C LEU A 44 6.79 21.42 2.98
N GLU A 45 6.62 20.95 4.21
CA GLU A 45 7.19 21.54 5.43
C GLU A 45 8.72 21.46 5.42
N ARG A 46 9.31 20.25 5.33
CA ARG A 46 10.76 20.04 5.40
C ARG A 46 11.53 20.78 4.31
N ARG A 47 10.94 20.88 3.11
CA ARG A 47 11.56 21.55 1.95
C ARG A 47 11.28 23.06 1.93
N LYS A 48 10.58 23.61 2.93
CA LYS A 48 10.23 25.03 3.04
C LYS A 48 9.55 25.56 1.76
N LEU A 49 8.60 24.79 1.23
CA LEU A 49 7.89 25.11 -0.02
C LEU A 49 6.59 25.90 0.20
N VAL A 50 6.26 26.19 1.47
CA VAL A 50 5.06 26.93 1.91
C VAL A 50 5.46 27.99 2.94
N GLY A 51 4.56 28.94 3.24
CA GLY A 51 4.73 29.93 4.31
C GLY A 51 4.84 29.29 5.69
N THR A 52 5.37 30.02 6.67
CA THR A 52 5.66 29.51 8.03
C THR A 52 4.42 29.07 8.79
N GLU A 53 3.32 29.82 8.69
CA GLU A 53 2.03 29.49 9.30
C GLU A 53 1.49 28.17 8.73
N LEU A 54 1.36 28.08 7.40
CA LEU A 54 0.92 26.86 6.74
C LEU A 54 1.86 25.69 7.02
N ALA A 55 3.18 25.91 7.07
CA ALA A 55 4.13 24.86 7.43
C ALA A 55 3.85 24.27 8.84
N ALA A 56 3.45 25.10 9.80
CA ALA A 56 3.07 24.63 11.14
C ALA A 56 1.77 23.82 11.10
N GLU A 57 0.76 24.28 10.34
CA GLU A 57 -0.49 23.53 10.11
C GLU A 57 -0.22 22.15 9.48
N LEU A 58 0.60 22.10 8.42
CA LEU A 58 0.97 20.87 7.73
C LEU A 58 1.72 19.90 8.64
N ARG A 59 2.64 20.41 9.47
CA ARG A 59 3.35 19.61 10.47
C ARG A 59 2.37 18.99 11.46
N ALA A 60 1.48 19.79 12.02
CA ALA A 60 0.47 19.32 12.98
C ALA A 60 -0.43 18.25 12.35
N ALA A 61 -0.87 18.45 11.11
CA ALA A 61 -1.68 17.48 10.38
C ALA A 61 -0.93 16.16 10.12
N ALA A 62 0.34 16.19 9.71
CA ALA A 62 1.14 14.99 9.50
C ALA A 62 1.38 14.21 10.80
N HIS A 63 1.68 14.89 11.91
CA HIS A 63 1.79 14.24 13.22
C HIS A 63 0.45 13.75 13.75
N GLY A 64 -0.66 14.41 13.43
CA GLY A 64 -2.01 13.93 13.72
C GLY A 64 -2.30 12.60 13.02
N ALA A 65 -2.04 12.53 11.71
CA ALA A 65 -2.18 11.29 10.92
C ALA A 65 -1.30 10.16 11.46
N SER A 66 -0.03 10.47 11.80
CA SER A 66 0.89 9.50 12.42
C SER A 66 0.29 8.90 13.70
N ARG A 67 -0.29 9.71 14.59
CA ARG A 67 -0.92 9.22 15.81
C ARG A 67 -2.18 8.42 15.51
N SER A 68 -3.03 8.89 14.60
CA SER A 68 -4.23 8.17 14.17
C SER A 68 -3.91 6.77 13.63
N MET A 69 -2.81 6.61 12.89
CA MET A 69 -2.35 5.31 12.39
C MET A 69 -1.86 4.40 13.52
N ALA A 70 -1.16 4.95 14.52
CA ALA A 70 -0.74 4.20 15.70
C ALA A 70 -1.96 3.73 16.53
N GLU A 71 -2.96 4.60 16.71
CA GLU A 71 -4.20 4.30 17.42
C GLU A 71 -5.07 3.27 16.68
N ALA A 72 -4.98 3.23 15.35
CA ALA A 72 -5.71 2.27 14.51
C ALA A 72 -5.02 0.91 14.37
N GLN A 73 -3.87 0.69 15.03
CA GLN A 73 -3.15 -0.56 14.97
C GLN A 73 -3.94 -1.69 15.62
N GLY A 74 -4.07 -2.81 14.91
CA GLY A 74 -4.69 -4.03 15.41
C GLY A 74 -3.83 -4.72 16.47
N PRO A 75 -4.42 -5.67 17.24
CA PRO A 75 -3.68 -6.45 18.23
C PRO A 75 -2.58 -7.34 17.61
N ASP A 76 -2.66 -7.60 16.30
CA ASP A 76 -1.68 -8.29 15.48
C ASP A 76 -0.54 -7.37 14.97
N GLY A 77 -0.54 -6.09 15.36
CA GLY A 77 0.43 -5.10 14.91
C GLY A 77 0.15 -4.53 13.52
N ILE A 78 -0.89 -5.00 12.82
CA ILE A 78 -1.24 -4.55 11.47
C ILE A 78 -1.97 -3.19 11.54
N ILE A 79 -1.61 -2.27 10.65
CA ILE A 79 -2.27 -0.96 10.54
C ILE A 79 -3.14 -0.95 9.28
N GLY A 80 -4.47 -1.01 9.48
CA GLY A 80 -5.44 -1.14 8.40
C GLY A 80 -5.51 -2.57 7.87
N ASN A 81 -4.63 -2.90 6.92
CA ASN A 81 -4.38 -4.27 6.46
C ASN A 81 -2.88 -4.45 6.20
N ILE A 82 -2.47 -5.67 5.85
CA ILE A 82 -1.04 -5.96 5.68
C ILE A 82 -0.41 -5.09 4.57
N TYR A 83 -1.11 -4.83 3.46
CA TYR A 83 -0.65 -3.99 2.36
C TYR A 83 -0.66 -2.48 2.69
N SER A 84 -1.50 -2.03 3.61
CA SER A 84 -1.51 -0.65 4.13
C SER A 84 -0.40 -0.39 5.16
N THR A 85 0.07 -1.43 5.85
CA THR A 85 1.02 -1.31 6.97
C THR A 85 2.37 -0.66 6.56
N PRO A 86 2.98 -1.00 5.39
CA PRO A 86 4.17 -0.31 4.90
C PRO A 86 3.98 1.20 4.73
N TRP A 87 2.79 1.67 4.35
CA TRP A 87 2.52 3.10 4.21
C TRP A 87 2.53 3.82 5.55
N ALA A 88 1.93 3.23 6.58
CA ALA A 88 1.99 3.77 7.94
C ALA A 88 3.43 3.81 8.47
N LEU A 89 4.22 2.75 8.22
CA LEU A 89 5.64 2.73 8.58
C LEU A 89 6.43 3.84 7.89
N GLN A 90 6.17 4.14 6.61
CA GLN A 90 6.79 5.28 5.94
C GLN A 90 6.43 6.61 6.60
N VAL A 91 5.19 6.77 7.07
CA VAL A 91 4.77 7.97 7.82
C VAL A 91 5.53 8.07 9.13
N PHE A 92 5.64 7.00 9.91
CA PHE A 92 6.40 7.02 11.16
C PHE A 92 7.88 7.40 10.97
N LEU A 93 8.51 6.89 9.91
CA LEU A 93 9.86 7.29 9.52
C LEU A 93 9.92 8.77 9.11
N ALA A 94 8.96 9.23 8.32
CA ALA A 94 8.89 10.58 7.81
C ALA A 94 8.56 11.62 8.89
N THR A 95 7.79 11.30 9.93
CA THR A 95 7.47 12.22 11.04
C THR A 95 8.46 12.12 12.19
N GLY A 96 9.36 11.13 12.17
CA GLY A 96 10.29 10.85 13.28
C GLY A 96 9.63 10.08 14.44
N ALA A 97 8.39 9.65 14.28
CA ALA A 97 7.64 8.88 15.27
C ALA A 97 8.19 7.46 15.51
N CYS A 98 9.07 6.95 14.64
CA CYS A 98 9.71 5.63 14.81
C CYS A 98 10.45 5.46 16.16
N GLN A 99 10.84 6.54 16.82
CA GLN A 99 11.54 6.53 18.12
C GLN A 99 10.60 6.55 19.31
N THR A 100 9.41 7.12 19.14
CA THR A 100 8.49 7.44 20.24
C THR A 100 7.25 6.55 20.25
N GLU A 101 6.83 6.07 19.08
CA GLU A 101 5.62 5.28 18.93
C GLU A 101 5.95 3.78 19.02
N PRO A 102 5.47 3.06 20.06
CA PRO A 102 5.66 1.61 20.15
C PRO A 102 5.00 0.87 18.97
N ALA A 103 3.97 1.48 18.38
CA ALA A 103 3.28 0.97 17.21
C ALA A 103 4.21 0.73 16.01
N PHE A 104 5.29 1.52 15.88
CA PHE A 104 6.28 1.32 14.81
C PHE A 104 6.95 -0.05 14.90
N VAL A 105 7.41 -0.45 16.10
CA VAL A 105 8.11 -1.73 16.31
C VAL A 105 7.14 -2.90 16.09
N GLN A 106 5.92 -2.78 16.59
CA GLN A 106 4.87 -3.80 16.41
C GLN A 106 4.49 -3.97 14.93
N ALA A 107 4.33 -2.86 14.20
CA ALA A 107 4.01 -2.89 12.78
C ALA A 107 5.17 -3.44 11.93
N MET A 108 6.42 -3.14 12.31
CA MET A 108 7.59 -3.72 11.66
C MET A 108 7.67 -5.23 11.90
N ALA A 109 7.39 -5.70 13.12
CA ALA A 109 7.35 -7.13 13.43
C ALA A 109 6.26 -7.84 12.61
N ALA A 110 5.03 -7.30 12.61
CA ALA A 110 3.91 -7.83 11.83
C ALA A 110 4.23 -7.88 10.32
N LEU A 111 4.88 -6.84 9.78
CA LEU A 111 5.32 -6.80 8.40
C LEU A 111 6.34 -7.90 8.09
N LEU A 112 7.34 -8.10 8.96
CA LEU A 112 8.38 -9.14 8.79
C LEU A 112 7.78 -10.56 8.83
N GLU A 113 6.84 -10.80 9.74
CA GLU A 113 6.14 -12.08 9.87
C GLU A 113 5.28 -12.40 8.63
N ASN A 114 4.78 -11.38 7.93
CA ASN A 114 3.90 -11.51 6.76
C ASN A 114 4.59 -11.14 5.44
N LEU A 115 5.92 -11.19 5.37
CA LEU A 115 6.67 -10.81 4.15
C LEU A 115 6.28 -11.60 2.91
N GLU A 116 5.81 -12.84 3.08
CA GLU A 116 5.34 -13.70 1.99
C GLU A 116 4.13 -13.11 1.24
N ALA A 117 3.33 -12.26 1.89
CA ALA A 117 2.23 -11.53 1.24
C ALA A 117 2.72 -10.56 0.15
N PHE A 118 4.00 -10.17 0.16
CA PHE A 118 4.56 -9.19 -0.77
C PHE A 118 5.32 -9.84 -1.93
N GLY A 119 4.87 -11.00 -2.42
CA GLY A 119 5.57 -11.80 -3.43
C GLY A 119 5.70 -11.18 -4.83
N THR A 120 4.99 -10.11 -5.16
CA THR A 120 5.11 -9.43 -6.46
C THR A 120 6.13 -8.31 -6.43
N ALA A 121 6.68 -7.94 -7.59
CA ALA A 121 7.57 -6.79 -7.71
C ALA A 121 6.89 -5.48 -7.24
N ALA A 122 5.60 -5.32 -7.50
CA ALA A 122 4.84 -4.14 -7.14
C ALA A 122 4.65 -4.01 -5.62
N THR A 123 4.25 -5.10 -4.96
CA THR A 123 4.06 -5.15 -3.51
C THR A 123 5.40 -5.03 -2.78
N MET A 124 6.45 -5.70 -3.27
CA MET A 124 7.78 -5.62 -2.69
C MET A 124 8.37 -4.19 -2.79
N ALA A 125 8.13 -3.49 -3.90
CA ALA A 125 8.58 -2.10 -4.05
C ALA A 125 7.97 -1.13 -3.01
N GLN A 126 6.82 -1.46 -2.43
CA GLN A 126 6.20 -0.67 -1.36
C GLN A 126 6.87 -0.91 0.01
N VAL A 127 7.41 -2.11 0.21
CA VAL A 127 7.98 -2.58 1.48
C VAL A 127 9.47 -2.23 1.62
N LEU A 128 10.23 -2.36 0.53
CA LEU A 128 11.68 -2.17 0.52
C LEU A 128 12.16 -0.87 1.18
N PRO A 129 11.55 0.32 0.93
CA PRO A 129 11.99 1.54 1.59
C PRO A 129 11.99 1.39 3.12
N VAL A 130 10.89 0.87 3.67
CA VAL A 130 10.69 0.74 5.10
C VAL A 130 11.66 -0.25 5.73
N LEU A 131 11.93 -1.38 5.06
CA LEU A 131 12.92 -2.37 5.51
C LEU A 131 14.34 -1.77 5.57
N HIS A 132 14.62 -0.76 4.74
CA HIS A 132 15.87 -0.01 4.76
C HIS A 132 15.81 1.27 5.61
N GLY A 133 14.75 1.47 6.40
CA GLY A 133 14.61 2.66 7.25
C GLY A 133 14.38 3.95 6.47
N HIS A 134 13.82 3.85 5.27
CA HIS A 134 13.55 4.95 4.35
C HIS A 134 12.06 5.15 4.07
N SER A 135 11.74 6.38 3.68
CA SER A 135 10.43 6.77 3.17
C SER A 135 10.57 7.36 1.77
N TYR A 136 9.45 7.59 1.08
CA TYR A 136 9.46 8.32 -0.19
C TYR A 136 10.03 9.75 -0.12
N LEU A 137 10.24 10.30 1.07
CA LEU A 137 10.91 11.59 1.22
C LEU A 137 12.42 11.53 0.93
N ASP A 138 13.00 10.32 0.93
CA ASP A 138 14.43 10.08 0.71
C ASP A 138 14.83 9.97 -0.77
N ILE A 139 13.85 9.96 -1.70
CA ILE A 139 14.05 9.81 -3.17
C ILE A 139 14.97 10.89 -3.79
N VAL A 140 15.30 11.96 -3.06
CA VAL A 140 16.06 13.11 -3.56
C VAL A 140 17.51 13.15 -3.06
N ARG A 141 17.97 12.14 -2.33
CA ARG A 141 19.40 12.05 -1.93
C ARG A 141 20.24 11.43 -3.05
N GLY A 142 20.56 12.23 -4.05
CA GLY A 142 21.78 12.02 -4.82
C GLY A 142 22.99 12.26 -3.90
N GLY A 143 23.61 11.19 -3.41
CA GLY A 143 24.85 11.24 -2.62
C GLY A 143 24.67 11.06 -1.12
N HIS A 144 25.18 9.94 -0.61
CA HIS A 144 25.77 9.72 0.72
C HIS A 144 25.35 10.69 1.83
N ALA A 145 24.23 10.39 2.51
CA ALA A 145 24.00 10.81 3.89
C ALA A 145 22.96 9.87 4.50
N VAL A 146 23.44 8.70 4.95
CA VAL A 146 22.68 7.79 5.80
C VAL A 146 22.54 8.49 7.16
N VAL A 147 21.36 9.03 7.42
CA VAL A 147 20.90 9.20 8.79
C VAL A 147 19.57 8.46 8.86
N ALA A 148 19.65 7.14 8.97
CA ALA A 148 18.54 6.36 9.49
C ALA A 148 18.42 6.76 10.97
N VAL A 149 17.43 7.58 11.30
CA VAL A 149 17.19 8.02 12.70
C VAL A 149 16.36 6.98 13.47
N CYS A 150 16.36 5.73 13.01
CA CYS A 150 15.69 4.63 13.70
C CYS A 150 16.73 3.50 13.81
N PRO A 151 17.49 3.41 14.90
CA PRO A 151 18.24 2.21 15.19
C PRO A 151 17.23 1.09 15.48
N ALA A 152 17.43 -0.05 14.84
CA ALA A 152 16.62 -1.24 15.08
C ALA A 152 16.72 -1.67 16.57
N PRO A 153 15.59 -1.95 17.26
CA PRO A 153 15.59 -2.88 18.37
C PRO A 153 15.17 -4.24 17.84
N VAL A 154 16.06 -4.92 17.10
CA VAL A 154 15.95 -6.36 16.93
C VAL A 154 17.35 -6.97 17.03
N PRO A 155 17.60 -7.88 17.98
CA PRO A 155 18.75 -8.75 17.86
C PRO A 155 18.48 -9.64 16.64
N CYS A 156 19.05 -9.25 15.50
CA CYS A 156 19.14 -10.10 14.32
C CYS A 156 19.98 -11.33 14.67
N THR A 157 19.34 -12.32 15.28
CA THR A 157 19.92 -13.65 15.39
C THR A 157 19.46 -14.41 14.15
N GLY A 158 20.27 -14.38 13.08
CA GLY A 158 20.23 -15.42 12.05
C GLY A 158 19.70 -15.08 10.64
N LEU A 159 19.49 -13.81 10.26
CA LEU A 159 19.18 -13.48 8.86
C LEU A 159 20.27 -12.61 8.24
N THR A 160 21.24 -13.27 7.61
CA THR A 160 22.19 -12.64 6.68
C THR A 160 21.49 -12.48 5.33
N LEU A 161 21.03 -11.28 5.00
CA LEU A 161 20.65 -10.94 3.63
C LEU A 161 21.92 -10.88 2.78
N VAL A 162 22.26 -11.99 2.13
CA VAL A 162 23.33 -12.02 1.14
C VAL A 162 22.74 -11.56 -0.19
N PRO A 163 23.22 -10.46 -0.79
CA PRO A 163 22.80 -10.07 -2.12
C PRO A 163 23.39 -11.06 -3.12
N THR A 164 22.61 -12.07 -3.53
CA THR A 164 23.05 -13.01 -4.56
C THR A 164 23.01 -12.31 -5.91
N THR A 165 24.15 -11.81 -6.37
CA THR A 165 24.35 -11.22 -7.71
C THR A 165 24.45 -12.29 -8.81
N GLN A 166 23.66 -13.34 -8.72
CA GLN A 166 23.54 -14.37 -9.76
C GLN A 166 22.09 -14.85 -9.78
N LEU A 167 21.31 -14.31 -10.71
CA LEU A 167 20.07 -14.92 -11.17
C LEU A 167 20.45 -16.19 -11.94
N PRO A 168 20.16 -17.40 -11.44
CA PRO A 168 20.25 -18.59 -12.27
C PRO A 168 19.12 -18.48 -13.29
N ARG A 169 19.52 -18.31 -14.53
CA ARG A 169 18.63 -18.33 -15.68
C ARG A 169 18.27 -19.78 -15.94
N GLU A 170 17.37 -20.38 -15.16
CA GLU A 170 16.74 -21.65 -15.52
C GLU A 170 15.49 -21.97 -14.67
N GLN A 171 14.42 -22.28 -15.39
CA GLN A 171 13.17 -22.94 -14.98
C GLN A 171 12.23 -22.12 -14.08
N LEU A 172 11.59 -21.14 -14.72
CA LEU A 172 10.25 -20.69 -14.35
C LEU A 172 9.28 -21.88 -14.52
N CYS A 173 9.13 -22.69 -13.47
CA CYS A 173 7.96 -23.54 -13.34
C CYS A 173 6.77 -22.60 -13.11
N ALA A 174 6.17 -22.15 -14.22
CA ALA A 174 4.80 -21.70 -14.17
C ALA A 174 4.01 -22.87 -13.55
N ALA A 175 3.44 -22.65 -12.38
CA ALA A 175 2.38 -23.51 -11.88
C ALA A 175 1.22 -23.35 -12.87
N VAL A 176 1.28 -24.11 -13.96
CA VAL A 176 0.10 -24.40 -14.76
C VAL A 176 -0.89 -25.02 -13.77
N PRO A 177 -2.12 -24.49 -13.67
CA PRO A 177 -3.14 -25.12 -12.86
C PRO A 177 -3.16 -26.62 -13.18
N ARG A 178 -3.30 -27.48 -12.17
CA ARG A 178 -3.65 -28.88 -12.45
C ARG A 178 -4.84 -28.83 -13.41
N PRO A 179 -4.78 -29.48 -14.59
CA PRO A 179 -5.92 -29.53 -15.47
C PRO A 179 -7.09 -30.09 -14.67
N ASP A 180 -8.21 -29.36 -14.65
CA ASP A 180 -9.43 -29.84 -14.04
C ASP A 180 -9.68 -31.27 -14.54
N PRO A 181 -10.04 -32.22 -13.66
CA PRO A 181 -10.34 -33.59 -14.07
C PRO A 181 -11.56 -33.68 -15.00
N HIS A 182 -12.29 -32.57 -15.16
CA HIS A 182 -13.34 -32.40 -16.15
C HIS A 182 -12.98 -31.21 -17.07
N PRO A 183 -12.76 -31.43 -18.38
CA PRO A 183 -12.65 -30.32 -19.31
C PRO A 183 -13.93 -29.47 -19.25
N PRO A 184 -13.83 -28.13 -19.29
CA PRO A 184 -15.00 -27.27 -19.34
C PRO A 184 -15.86 -27.65 -20.56
N ASP A 185 -17.18 -27.68 -20.37
CA ASP A 185 -18.14 -27.98 -21.43
C ASP A 185 -17.91 -27.04 -22.63
N PRO A 186 -17.56 -27.56 -23.81
CA PRO A 186 -17.25 -26.75 -24.99
C PRO A 186 -18.46 -25.96 -25.52
N THR A 187 -19.67 -26.23 -25.01
CA THR A 187 -20.89 -25.49 -25.36
C THR A 187 -21.09 -24.20 -24.54
N VAL A 188 -20.34 -24.02 -23.44
CA VAL A 188 -20.40 -22.82 -22.61
C VAL A 188 -19.32 -21.85 -23.09
N PRO A 189 -19.67 -20.71 -23.71
CA PRO A 189 -18.67 -19.70 -24.05
C PRO A 189 -17.97 -19.25 -22.75
N PRO A 190 -16.64 -19.11 -22.75
CA PRO A 190 -15.92 -18.72 -21.54
C PRO A 190 -16.46 -17.38 -21.05
N PRO A 191 -16.63 -17.20 -19.73
CA PRO A 191 -17.06 -15.93 -19.18
C PRO A 191 -16.10 -14.84 -19.66
N ARG A 192 -16.63 -13.87 -20.41
CA ARG A 192 -15.83 -12.79 -20.97
C ARG A 192 -15.58 -11.76 -19.87
N PHE A 193 -14.32 -11.57 -19.53
CA PHE A 193 -13.88 -10.47 -18.70
C PHE A 193 -12.79 -9.67 -19.44
N HIS A 194 -12.64 -8.41 -19.07
CA HIS A 194 -11.57 -7.56 -19.57
C HIS A 194 -10.80 -6.94 -18.42
N THR A 195 -9.52 -6.73 -18.66
CA THR A 195 -8.59 -6.16 -17.70
C THR A 195 -7.82 -5.00 -18.33
N GLN A 196 -7.34 -4.10 -17.48
CA GLN A 196 -6.40 -3.05 -17.82
C GLN A 196 -5.10 -3.27 -17.04
N ASP A 197 -3.96 -3.14 -17.70
CA ASP A 197 -2.66 -3.24 -17.03
C ASP A 197 -2.41 -2.04 -16.11
N THR A 198 -1.98 -2.31 -14.88
CA THR A 198 -1.59 -1.30 -13.89
C THR A 198 -0.24 -1.68 -13.26
N PRO A 199 0.44 -0.74 -12.57
CA PRO A 199 1.64 -1.08 -11.81
C PRO A 199 1.42 -2.17 -10.76
N GLN A 200 0.18 -2.37 -10.30
CA GLN A 200 -0.23 -3.38 -9.33
C GLN A 200 -0.67 -4.70 -9.99
N GLY A 201 -0.60 -4.80 -11.33
CA GLY A 201 -1.08 -5.96 -12.09
C GLY A 201 -2.38 -5.68 -12.85
N PRO A 202 -3.03 -6.72 -13.40
CA PRO A 202 -4.23 -6.56 -14.21
C PRO A 202 -5.43 -6.15 -13.35
N PHE A 203 -6.00 -4.99 -13.64
CA PHE A 203 -7.18 -4.45 -12.98
C PHE A 203 -8.45 -4.86 -13.75
N LEU A 204 -9.42 -5.46 -13.06
CA LEU A 204 -10.66 -5.97 -13.66
C LEU A 204 -11.61 -4.83 -14.01
N THR A 205 -11.86 -4.62 -15.31
CA THR A 205 -12.70 -3.52 -15.81
C THR A 205 -14.08 -3.98 -16.29
N GLN A 206 -14.21 -5.22 -16.74
CA GLN A 206 -15.45 -5.72 -17.31
C GLN A 206 -15.69 -7.19 -16.98
N VAL A 207 -16.94 -7.53 -16.66
CA VAL A 207 -17.39 -8.91 -16.41
C VAL A 207 -18.71 -9.13 -17.13
N LEU A 208 -18.80 -10.19 -17.96
CA LEU A 208 -20.00 -10.57 -18.71
C LEU A 208 -20.61 -9.40 -19.52
N GLY A 209 -19.77 -8.58 -20.13
CA GLY A 209 -20.22 -7.44 -20.93
C GLY A 209 -20.43 -6.14 -20.13
N LEU A 210 -20.50 -6.20 -18.80
CA LEU A 210 -20.75 -5.05 -17.93
C LEU A 210 -19.43 -4.37 -17.53
N GLU A 211 -19.26 -3.13 -17.96
CA GLU A 211 -18.04 -2.34 -17.75
C GLU A 211 -18.18 -1.41 -16.53
N ALA A 212 -17.16 -1.42 -15.68
CA ALA A 212 -16.95 -0.45 -14.63
C ALA A 212 -16.50 0.90 -15.21
N ARG A 213 -17.14 1.98 -14.79
CA ARG A 213 -16.99 3.34 -15.30
C ARG A 213 -16.57 4.27 -14.18
N GLN A 214 -15.43 4.91 -14.37
CA GLN A 214 -14.88 5.86 -13.41
C GLN A 214 -15.79 7.08 -13.21
N GLU A 215 -16.50 7.54 -14.25
CA GLU A 215 -17.44 8.66 -14.16
C GLU A 215 -18.65 8.33 -13.27
N LYS A 216 -18.98 7.05 -13.16
CA LYS A 216 -20.04 6.53 -12.28
C LYS A 216 -19.51 6.09 -10.92
N ARG A 217 -18.20 6.22 -10.68
CA ARG A 217 -17.53 5.79 -9.45
C ARG A 217 -17.89 4.35 -9.09
N ASN A 218 -17.85 3.45 -10.08
CA ASN A 218 -18.13 2.03 -9.88
C ASN A 218 -16.98 1.13 -10.37
N TYR A 219 -16.83 -0.02 -9.70
CA TYR A 219 -15.71 -0.96 -9.86
C TYR A 219 -16.16 -2.39 -9.59
N TRP A 220 -15.40 -3.34 -10.11
CA TRP A 220 -15.55 -4.75 -9.78
C TRP A 220 -14.84 -5.07 -8.47
N GLN A 221 -15.62 -5.13 -7.39
CA GLN A 221 -15.16 -5.58 -6.10
C GLN A 221 -15.05 -7.11 -6.08
N LEU A 222 -13.89 -7.60 -5.62
CA LEU A 222 -13.63 -9.02 -5.44
C LEU A 222 -13.93 -9.40 -3.98
N LEU A 223 -14.74 -10.43 -3.78
CA LEU A 223 -15.15 -10.88 -2.45
C LEU A 223 -15.03 -12.39 -2.35
N THR A 224 -14.81 -12.88 -1.13
CA THR A 224 -15.10 -14.26 -0.74
C THR A 224 -16.47 -14.30 -0.07
N ALA A 225 -17.23 -15.34 -0.35
CA ALA A 225 -18.55 -15.50 0.24
C ALA A 225 -18.44 -15.57 1.78
N PRO A 226 -19.38 -14.95 2.51
CA PRO A 226 -20.58 -14.29 1.99
C PRO A 226 -20.36 -12.86 1.49
N ASN A 227 -19.37 -12.12 2.02
CA ASN A 227 -19.23 -10.68 1.77
C ASN A 227 -17.85 -10.11 2.14
N THR A 228 -16.80 -10.93 2.25
CA THR A 228 -15.48 -10.48 2.72
C THR A 228 -14.64 -9.97 1.54
N PRO A 229 -14.24 -8.69 1.50
CA PRO A 229 -13.41 -8.19 0.41
C PRO A 229 -12.02 -8.83 0.38
N LEU A 230 -11.57 -9.17 -0.83
CA LEU A 230 -10.20 -9.60 -1.03
C LEU A 230 -9.22 -8.44 -0.85
N GLN A 231 -8.07 -8.75 -0.27
CA GLN A 231 -6.94 -7.83 -0.16
C GLN A 231 -5.98 -7.91 -1.35
N MET A 232 -6.21 -8.85 -2.29
CA MET A 232 -5.36 -9.14 -3.45
C MET A 232 -6.16 -9.02 -4.74
N GLY A 233 -5.45 -8.71 -5.83
CA GLY A 233 -6.01 -8.69 -7.18
C GLY A 233 -6.20 -10.09 -7.79
N ILE A 234 -6.85 -10.14 -8.94
CA ILE A 234 -7.16 -11.37 -9.68
C ILE A 234 -5.91 -12.18 -10.11
N ALA A 235 -4.74 -11.55 -10.20
CA ALA A 235 -3.51 -12.23 -10.60
C ALA A 235 -2.79 -12.91 -9.43
N ASP A 236 -2.99 -12.39 -8.22
CA ASP A 236 -2.21 -12.76 -7.04
C ASP A 236 -2.99 -13.70 -6.12
N TYR A 237 -4.31 -13.49 -6.03
CA TYR A 237 -5.15 -14.28 -5.17
C TYR A 237 -5.21 -15.75 -5.60
N ARG A 238 -5.05 -16.67 -4.64
CA ARG A 238 -5.14 -18.12 -4.84
C ARG A 238 -6.30 -18.66 -4.00
N PRO A 239 -7.44 -19.00 -4.63
CA PRO A 239 -8.61 -19.53 -3.92
C PRO A 239 -8.29 -20.88 -3.26
N GLN A 240 -8.93 -21.14 -2.13
CA GLN A 240 -8.87 -22.43 -1.45
C GLN A 240 -9.99 -23.36 -1.92
N ASP A 241 -9.84 -24.67 -1.67
CA ASP A 241 -10.88 -25.64 -2.01
C ASP A 241 -12.18 -25.36 -1.24
N GLY A 242 -13.32 -25.43 -1.95
CA GLY A 242 -14.64 -25.09 -1.40
C GLY A 242 -14.92 -23.59 -1.24
N GLU A 243 -14.00 -22.70 -1.61
CA GLU A 243 -14.21 -21.26 -1.55
C GLU A 243 -15.11 -20.75 -2.67
N THR A 244 -15.98 -19.78 -2.36
CA THR A 244 -16.83 -19.11 -3.36
C THR A 244 -16.38 -17.67 -3.55
N LEU A 245 -15.94 -17.33 -4.76
CA LEU A 245 -15.61 -15.96 -5.14
C LEU A 245 -16.81 -15.24 -5.75
N ILE A 246 -16.97 -13.97 -5.38
CA ILE A 246 -18.05 -13.10 -5.85
C ILE A 246 -17.41 -11.88 -6.51
N LEU A 247 -17.79 -11.63 -7.77
CA LEU A 247 -17.49 -10.40 -8.49
C LEU A 247 -18.72 -9.49 -8.39
N ARG A 248 -18.61 -8.41 -7.62
CA ARG A 248 -19.70 -7.46 -7.40
C ARG A 248 -19.37 -6.13 -8.05
N LEU A 249 -20.27 -5.61 -8.88
CA LEU A 249 -20.18 -4.22 -9.33
C LEU A 249 -20.63 -3.31 -8.17
N SER A 250 -19.69 -2.61 -7.56
CA SER A 250 -19.88 -1.76 -6.37
C SER A 250 -19.62 -0.30 -6.71
N GLU A 251 -20.20 0.62 -5.93
CA GLU A 251 -19.99 2.07 -6.03
C GLU A 251 -19.16 2.59 -4.83
N TRP A 252 -18.39 3.67 -4.99
CA TRP A 252 -17.64 4.34 -3.92
C TRP A 252 -17.74 5.87 -3.96
#